data_AF-A0A931VZ62-F1
#
_entry.id   AF-A0A931VZ62-F1
#
_cell.length_a   1.000
_cell.length_b   1.000
_cell.length_c   1.000
_cell.angle_alpha   90.00
_cell.angle_beta   90.00
_cell.angle_gamma   90.00
#
_symmetry.space_group_name_H-M   'P 1'
#
loop_
_entity.id
_entity.type
_entity.pdbx_description
1 polymer ?
#
loop_
_entity_poly.entity_id
_entity_poly.type
_entity_poly.pdbx_seq_one_letter_code
_entity_poly.pdbx_strand_id
1 'polypeptide(L)'
;MAHANLMRLAQELEWLGSELEHYGQKHAHEGFPEEGPNWDAFLEKQRGVLITAQKIEHELQNAIRFNPQALLGVEYPLEAAFEALSDLMGAVEEIKQSAVFAVQTLPGKVRTFTQMVETYLRAAGAVAG
;
A
#
# COMPACT_ATOMS: atom_id res chain seq x y z
N MET A 1 16.13 -0.09 -9.13
CA MET A 1 16.04 0.62 -7.83
C MET A 1 14.60 0.89 -7.40
N ALA A 2 13.71 1.44 -8.24
CA ALA A 2 12.29 1.68 -7.89
C ALA A 2 11.50 0.41 -7.47
N HIS A 3 11.70 -0.71 -8.18
CA HIS A 3 11.04 -2.00 -7.89
C HIS A 3 11.31 -2.51 -6.46
N ALA A 4 12.54 -2.33 -5.96
CA ALA A 4 12.90 -2.75 -4.60
C ALA A 4 12.29 -1.84 -3.52
N ASN A 5 12.06 -0.56 -3.84
CA ASN A 5 11.44 0.36 -2.90
C ASN A 5 9.94 0.09 -2.75
N LEU A 6 9.23 -0.22 -3.85
CA LEU A 6 7.80 -0.51 -3.82
C LEU A 6 7.47 -1.74 -2.96
N MET A 7 8.21 -2.84 -3.13
CA MET A 7 8.00 -4.05 -2.30
C MET A 7 8.28 -3.78 -0.82
N ARG A 8 9.37 -3.06 -0.51
CA ARG A 8 9.72 -2.69 0.86
C ARG A 8 8.60 -1.87 1.51
N LEU A 9 8.05 -0.89 0.79
CA LEU A 9 6.94 -0.08 1.28
C LEU A 9 5.66 -0.91 1.50
N ALA A 10 5.37 -1.88 0.62
CA ALA A 10 4.21 -2.77 0.79
C ALA A 10 4.33 -3.64 2.05
N GLN A 11 5.52 -4.20 2.31
CA GLN A 11 5.79 -4.96 3.55
C GLN A 11 5.71 -4.08 4.81
N GLU A 12 6.23 -2.85 4.73
CA GLU A 12 6.11 -1.86 5.81
C GLU A 12 4.64 -1.52 6.08
N LEU A 13 3.84 -1.36 5.03
CA LEU A 13 2.40 -1.12 5.13
C LEU A 13 1.66 -2.30 5.74
N GLU A 14 2.04 -3.54 5.41
CA GLU A 14 1.45 -4.75 5.99
C GLU A 14 1.71 -4.85 7.50
N TRP A 15 2.94 -4.57 7.93
CA TRP A 15 3.27 -4.51 9.34
C TRP A 15 2.50 -3.40 10.06
N LEU A 16 2.49 -2.18 9.50
CA LEU A 16 1.76 -1.04 10.08
C LEU A 16 0.26 -1.30 10.17
N GLY A 17 -0.34 -1.94 9.16
CA GLY A 17 -1.76 -2.28 9.17
C GLY A 17 -2.12 -3.28 10.26
N SER A 18 -1.25 -4.25 10.52
CA SER A 18 -1.43 -5.23 11.61
C SER A 18 -1.28 -4.57 12.98
N GLU A 19 -0.30 -3.69 13.15
CA GLU A 19 -0.12 -2.92 14.40
C GLU A 19 -1.30 -1.99 14.66
N LEU A 20 -1.79 -1.29 13.64
CA LEU A 20 -2.93 -0.38 13.79
C LEU A 20 -4.19 -1.11 14.25
N GLU A 21 -4.44 -2.32 13.71
CA GLU A 21 -5.54 -3.17 14.17
C GLU A 21 -5.38 -3.58 15.63
N HIS A 22 -4.19 -4.02 16.04
CA HIS A 22 -3.88 -4.39 17.42
C HIS A 22 -4.15 -3.23 18.40
N TYR A 23 -3.67 -2.02 18.09
CA TYR A 23 -3.95 -0.85 18.94
C TYR A 23 -5.42 -0.42 18.86
N GLY A 24 -6.08 -0.59 17.71
CA GLY A 24 -7.51 -0.35 17.56
C GLY A 24 -8.34 -1.26 18.47
N GLN A 25 -7.97 -2.54 18.55
CA GLN A 25 -8.59 -3.48 19.49
C GLN A 25 -8.33 -3.08 20.94
N LYS A 26 -7.09 -2.75 21.33
CA LYS A 26 -6.78 -2.32 22.70
C LYS A 26 -7.57 -1.09 23.12
N HIS A 27 -7.58 -0.05 22.29
CA HIS A 27 -8.35 1.16 22.51
C HIS A 27 -9.87 0.87 22.60
N ALA A 28 -10.39 -0.06 21.78
CA ALA A 28 -11.78 -0.51 21.88
C ALA A 28 -12.09 -1.20 23.22
N HIS A 29 -11.18 -2.03 23.74
CA HIS A 29 -11.35 -2.69 25.04
C HIS A 29 -11.37 -1.70 26.21
N GLU A 30 -10.74 -0.54 26.05
CA GLU A 30 -10.75 0.55 27.02
C GLU A 30 -12.01 1.43 26.93
N GLY A 31 -12.89 1.16 25.95
CA GLY A 31 -14.14 1.91 25.74
C GLY A 31 -13.98 3.11 24.78
N PHE A 32 -12.98 3.07 23.91
CA PHE A 32 -12.62 4.16 23.00
C PHE A 32 -12.31 5.50 23.71
N PRO A 33 -11.44 5.52 24.74
CA PRO A 33 -11.00 6.77 25.32
C PRO A 33 -10.18 7.52 24.27
N GLU A 34 -10.66 8.67 23.81
CA GLU A 34 -9.95 9.56 22.86
C GLU A 34 -8.69 10.23 23.48
N GLU A 35 -8.08 9.58 24.48
CA GLU A 35 -6.92 10.03 25.24
C GLU A 35 -6.15 8.82 25.81
N GLY A 36 -4.88 9.06 26.14
CA GLY A 36 -4.02 8.07 26.78
C GLY A 36 -3.10 7.31 25.83
N PRO A 37 -2.22 6.45 26.37
CA PRO A 37 -1.10 5.90 25.63
C PRO A 37 -1.50 4.98 24.47
N ASN A 38 -2.60 4.23 24.59
CA ASN A 38 -3.08 3.38 23.52
C ASN A 38 -3.74 4.19 22.38
N TRP A 39 -4.43 5.28 22.72
CA TRP A 39 -4.95 6.22 21.73
C TRP A 39 -3.82 6.94 20.98
N ASP A 40 -2.80 7.41 21.69
CA ASP A 40 -1.63 8.05 21.08
C ASP A 40 -0.90 7.09 20.14
N ALA A 41 -0.68 5.85 20.58
CA ALA A 41 -0.08 4.80 19.76
C ALA A 41 -0.95 4.47 18.53
N PHE A 42 -2.27 4.37 18.71
CA PHE A 42 -3.21 4.17 17.59
C PHE A 42 -3.08 5.29 16.55
N LEU A 43 -3.10 6.55 16.97
CA LEU A 43 -2.96 7.70 16.06
C LEU A 43 -1.58 7.75 15.40
N GLU A 44 -0.52 7.35 16.09
CA GLU A 44 0.81 7.21 15.50
C GLU A 44 0.83 6.18 14.38
N LYS A 45 0.28 4.97 14.63
CA LYS A 45 0.22 3.91 13.60
C LYS A 45 -0.71 4.28 12.45
N GLN A 46 -1.82 4.96 12.73
CA GLN A 46 -2.74 5.44 11.70
C GLN A 46 -2.02 6.43 10.76
N ARG A 47 -1.31 7.41 11.32
CA ARG A 47 -0.47 8.32 10.54
C ARG A 47 0.60 7.59 9.75
N GLY A 48 1.24 6.59 10.35
CA GLY A 48 2.22 5.73 9.68
C GLY A 48 1.63 5.05 8.44
N VAL A 49 0.47 4.41 8.56
CA VAL A 49 -0.24 3.78 7.44
C VAL A 49 -0.52 4.79 6.32
N LEU A 50 -1.08 5.96 6.65
CA LEU A 50 -1.41 6.99 5.66
C LEU A 50 -0.19 7.54 4.93
N ILE A 51 0.91 7.80 5.66
CA ILE A 51 2.15 8.30 5.06
C ILE A 51 2.77 7.23 4.15
N THR A 52 2.80 5.97 4.58
CA THR A 52 3.37 4.87 3.79
C THR A 52 2.52 4.60 2.54
N ALA A 53 1.19 4.62 2.66
CA ALA A 53 0.28 4.58 1.52
C ALA A 53 0.57 5.72 0.53
N GLN A 54 0.75 6.96 1.01
CA GLN A 54 1.06 8.10 0.13
C GLN A 54 2.39 7.93 -0.61
N LYS A 55 3.42 7.36 0.03
CA LYS A 55 4.70 7.05 -0.62
C LYS A 55 4.54 6.02 -1.73
N ILE A 56 3.72 4.99 -1.48
CA ILE A 56 3.41 3.96 -2.48
C ILE A 56 2.70 4.57 -3.68
N GLU A 57 1.69 5.42 -3.47
CA GLU A 57 1.02 6.12 -4.58
C GLU A 57 2.02 6.91 -5.43
N HIS A 58 2.96 7.59 -4.78
CA HIS A 58 3.98 8.35 -5.49
C HIS A 58 4.88 7.44 -6.35
N GLU A 59 5.29 6.29 -5.83
CA GLU A 59 6.06 5.30 -6.59
C GLU A 59 5.26 4.74 -7.78
N LEU A 60 3.98 4.40 -7.58
CA LEU A 60 3.10 3.92 -8.65
C LEU A 60 2.87 4.98 -9.73
N GLN A 61 2.65 6.23 -9.35
CA GLN A 61 2.53 7.35 -10.28
C GLN A 61 3.83 7.62 -11.06
N ASN A 62 4.97 7.45 -10.41
CA ASN A 62 6.27 7.58 -11.07
C ASN A 62 6.50 6.45 -12.07
N ALA A 63 6.02 5.23 -11.81
CA ALA A 63 6.05 4.13 -12.76
C ALA A 63 5.22 4.42 -14.02
N ILE A 64 4.10 5.15 -13.89
CA ILE A 64 3.30 5.63 -15.03
C ILE A 64 4.05 6.71 -15.82
N ARG A 65 4.72 7.65 -15.14
CA ARG A 65 5.42 8.78 -15.77
C ARG A 65 6.73 8.37 -16.47
N PHE A 66 7.50 7.46 -15.87
CA PHE A 66 8.74 6.94 -16.43
C PHE A 66 8.47 5.64 -17.20
N ASN A 67 7.97 5.78 -18.44
CA ASN A 67 7.89 4.66 -19.37
C ASN A 67 9.09 4.71 -20.35
N PRO A 68 10.17 3.94 -20.12
CA PRO A 68 11.30 3.88 -21.06
C PRO A 68 10.93 3.32 -22.43
N GLN A 69 9.79 2.63 -22.60
CA GLN A 69 9.33 2.13 -23.91
C GLN A 69 8.57 3.18 -24.73
N ALA A 70 7.94 4.17 -24.09
CA ALA A 70 7.46 5.36 -24.82
C ALA A 70 8.61 6.16 -25.45
N LEU A 71 9.83 5.98 -24.93
CA LEU A 71 11.08 6.51 -25.49
C LEU A 71 11.74 5.58 -26.52
N LEU A 72 11.41 4.29 -26.56
CA LEU A 72 12.12 3.26 -27.36
C LEU A 72 11.25 2.53 -28.41
N GLY A 73 9.94 2.80 -28.48
CA GLY A 73 9.08 2.32 -29.58
C GLY A 73 8.79 0.82 -29.60
N VAL A 74 8.79 0.15 -28.44
CA VAL A 74 8.53 -1.30 -28.33
C VAL A 74 7.09 -1.55 -27.86
N GLU A 75 6.38 -2.46 -28.53
CA GLU A 75 5.06 -2.98 -28.11
C GLU A 75 5.21 -3.76 -26.80
N TYR A 76 4.85 -3.11 -25.70
CA TYR A 76 4.58 -3.75 -24.42
C TYR A 76 3.09 -4.06 -24.33
N PRO A 77 2.65 -5.05 -23.54
CA PRO A 77 1.25 -5.13 -23.11
C PRO A 77 0.94 -3.96 -22.14
N LEU A 78 0.90 -2.74 -22.69
CA LEU A 78 0.67 -1.46 -22.01
C LEU A 78 -0.67 -1.46 -21.27
N GLU A 79 -1.70 -2.03 -21.88
CA GLU A 79 -3.04 -2.12 -21.31
C GLU A 79 -3.04 -2.90 -19.99
N ALA A 80 -2.46 -4.11 -19.99
CA ALA A 80 -2.37 -4.94 -18.80
C ALA A 80 -1.51 -4.29 -17.68
N ALA A 81 -0.48 -3.53 -18.05
CA ALA A 81 0.35 -2.82 -17.09
C ALA A 81 -0.37 -1.62 -16.47
N PHE A 82 -1.12 -0.86 -17.27
CA PHE A 82 -1.96 0.24 -16.77
C PHE A 82 -3.11 -0.27 -15.92
N GLU A 83 -3.74 -1.38 -16.30
CA GLU A 83 -4.78 -2.03 -15.51
C GLU A 83 -4.22 -2.46 -14.14
N ALA A 84 -3.09 -3.18 -14.12
CA ALA A 84 -2.44 -3.58 -12.87
C ALA A 84 -2.04 -2.37 -11.98
N LEU A 85 -1.53 -1.28 -12.58
CA LEU A 85 -1.21 -0.05 -11.84
C LEU A 85 -2.46 0.65 -11.30
N SER A 86 -3.57 0.63 -12.06
CA SER A 86 -4.85 1.19 -11.64
C SER A 86 -5.45 0.39 -10.49
N ASP A 87 -5.37 -0.94 -10.54
CA ASP A 87 -5.80 -1.84 -9.47
C ASP A 87 -4.98 -1.60 -8.19
N LEU A 88 -3.66 -1.47 -8.32
CA LEU A 88 -2.77 -1.14 -7.20
C LEU A 88 -3.12 0.22 -6.59
N MET A 89 -3.37 1.24 -7.42
CA MET A 89 -3.81 2.55 -6.92
C MET A 89 -5.17 2.48 -6.20
N GLY A 90 -6.13 1.74 -6.75
CA GLY A 90 -7.43 1.51 -6.12
C GLY A 90 -7.31 0.84 -4.76
N ALA A 91 -6.47 -0.20 -4.66
CA ALA A 91 -6.20 -0.89 -3.41
C ALA A 91 -5.55 0.03 -2.35
N VAL A 92 -4.66 0.94 -2.74
CA VAL A 92 -4.07 1.92 -1.81
C VAL A 92 -5.12 2.90 -1.28
N GLU A 93 -6.04 3.37 -2.12
CA GLU A 93 -7.14 4.23 -1.69
C GLU A 93 -8.06 3.51 -0.69
N GLU A 94 -8.41 2.25 -0.96
CA GLU A 94 -9.19 1.43 -0.03
C GLU A 94 -8.47 1.21 1.32
N ILE A 95 -7.15 1.06 1.32
CA ILE A 95 -6.35 0.92 2.54
C ILE A 95 -6.42 2.21 3.35
N LYS A 96 -6.26 3.38 2.71
CA LYS A 96 -6.37 4.68 3.40
C LYS A 96 -7.74 4.86 4.04
N GLN A 97 -8.83 4.53 3.32
CA GLN A 97 -10.18 4.59 3.87
C GLN A 97 -10.36 3.62 5.05
N SER A 98 -9.87 2.39 4.92
CA SER A 98 -9.98 1.37 5.97
C SER A 98 -9.18 1.75 7.22
N ALA A 99 -8.02 2.40 7.07
CA ALA A 99 -7.22 2.90 8.18
C ALA A 99 -7.94 3.98 9.02
N VAL A 100 -8.91 4.69 8.43
CA VAL A 100 -9.69 5.73 9.11
C VAL A 100 -11.01 5.19 9.65
N PHE A 101 -11.73 4.40 8.85
CA PHE A 101 -13.13 4.07 9.12
C PHE A 101 -13.38 2.60 9.50
N ALA A 102 -12.48 1.69 9.14
CA ALA A 102 -12.72 0.24 9.23
C ALA A 102 -11.43 -0.55 9.50
N VAL A 103 -10.71 -0.18 10.57
CA VAL A 103 -9.38 -0.69 10.88
C VAL A 103 -9.34 -2.22 11.01
N GLN A 104 -10.40 -2.84 11.50
CA GLN A 104 -10.54 -4.29 11.62
C GLN A 104 -10.42 -5.05 10.30
N THR A 105 -10.66 -4.38 9.16
CA THR A 105 -10.54 -4.97 7.82
C THR A 105 -9.16 -4.78 7.20
N LEU A 106 -8.33 -3.93 7.80
CA LEU A 106 -7.06 -3.48 7.26
C LEU A 106 -6.04 -4.62 7.07
N PRO A 107 -5.83 -5.56 8.03
CA PRO A 107 -4.82 -6.62 7.88
C PRO A 107 -5.03 -7.49 6.62
N GLY A 108 -6.29 -7.79 6.29
CA GLY A 108 -6.62 -8.52 5.08
C GLY A 108 -6.27 -7.74 3.81
N LYS A 109 -6.63 -6.45 3.77
CA LYS A 109 -6.38 -5.56 2.62
C LYS A 109 -4.89 -5.34 2.37
N VAL A 110 -4.11 -5.06 3.42
CA VAL A 110 -2.66 -4.82 3.27
C VAL A 110 -1.91 -6.07 2.83
N ARG A 111 -2.31 -7.27 3.28
CA ARG A 111 -1.73 -8.54 2.82
C ARG A 111 -2.05 -8.82 1.36
N THR A 112 -3.31 -8.63 0.95
CA THR A 112 -3.70 -8.73 -0.46
C THR A 112 -2.91 -7.74 -1.32
N PHE A 113 -2.74 -6.51 -0.85
CA PHE A 113 -1.93 -5.51 -1.54
C PHE A 113 -0.47 -5.93 -1.70
N THR A 114 0.18 -6.47 -0.66
CA THR A 114 1.54 -7.02 -0.77
C THR A 114 1.64 -8.09 -1.86
N GLN A 115 0.65 -9.00 -1.95
CA GLN A 115 0.61 -10.04 -2.99
C GLN A 115 0.39 -9.47 -4.40
N MET A 116 -0.44 -8.43 -4.54
CA MET A 116 -0.63 -7.71 -5.80
C MET A 116 0.68 -7.05 -6.25
N VAL A 117 1.40 -6.39 -5.34
CA VAL A 117 2.70 -5.78 -5.63
C VAL A 117 3.71 -6.84 -6.06
N GLU A 118 3.78 -7.97 -5.35
CA GLU A 118 4.67 -9.08 -5.73
C GLU A 118 4.37 -9.61 -7.14
N THR A 119 3.09 -9.78 -7.47
CA THR A 119 2.65 -10.25 -8.79
C THR A 119 2.99 -9.25 -9.88
N TYR A 120 2.74 -7.96 -9.65
CA TYR A 120 3.10 -6.87 -10.56
C TYR A 120 4.61 -6.83 -10.81
N LEU A 121 5.43 -6.89 -9.75
CA LEU A 121 6.89 -6.84 -9.88
C LEU A 121 7.45 -8.07 -10.60
N ARG A 122 6.88 -9.27 -10.37
CA ARG A 122 7.25 -10.49 -11.12
C ARG A 122 6.90 -10.36 -12.59
N ALA A 123 5.71 -9.86 -12.92
CA ALA A 123 5.30 -9.63 -14.30
C ALA A 123 6.21 -8.60 -14.98
N ALA A 124 6.47 -7.45 -14.35
CA ALA A 124 7.35 -6.42 -14.88
C ALA A 124 8.80 -6.90 -15.05
N GLY A 125 9.31 -7.72 -14.12
CA GLY A 125 10.63 -8.32 -14.21
C GLY A 125 10.77 -9.38 -15.30
N ALA A 126 9.70 -10.13 -15.58
CA ALA A 126 9.68 -11.13 -16.65
C ALA A 126 9.72 -10.53 -18.06
N VAL A 127 9.32 -9.27 -18.24
CA VAL A 127 9.39 -8.57 -19.53
C VAL A 127 10.72 -7.83 -19.74
N ALA A 128 11.57 -7.75 -18.71
CA ALA A 128 12.89 -7.10 -18.77
C ALA A 128 14.06 -8.09 -19.03
N GLY A 129 13.78 -9.39 -19.17
CA GLY A 129 14.76 -10.44 -19.50
C GLY A 129 14.56 -10.97 -20.91
#